data_AF-A0A2W1BXD9-F1
#
_entry.id   AF-A0A2W1BXD9-F1
#
_cell.length_a   1.000
_cell.length_b   1.000
_cell.length_c   1.000
_cell.angle_alpha   90.00
_cell.angle_beta   90.00
_cell.angle_gamma   90.00
#
_symmetry.space_group_name_H-M   'P 1'
#
loop_
_entity.id
_entity.type
_entity.pdbx_description
1 polymer ?
#
loop_
_entity_poly.entity_id
_entity_poly.type
_entity_poly.pdbx_seq_one_letter_code
_entity_poly.pdbx_strand_id
1 'polypeptide(L)' 'MAHGHMAREKQEKWTRLVTEWCPLDGRRSRGRPTKRWEDDLKGVAGPTWSRTAKNRTEWKTLEEAFVVRQVE' A
#
# COMPACT_ATOMS: atom_id res chain seq x y z
N MET A 1 0.85 -10.05 1.32
CA MET A 1 0.01 -8.88 1.01
C MET A 1 -0.06 -8.71 -0.49
N ALA A 2 -1.26 -8.76 -1.06
CA ALA A 2 -1.49 -8.65 -2.52
C ALA A 2 -0.82 -7.38 -3.12
N HIS A 3 -0.79 -6.27 -2.39
CA HIS A 3 -0.21 -4.99 -2.85
C HIS A 3 1.28 -5.05 -3.19
N GLY A 4 2.07 -5.86 -2.48
CA GLY A 4 3.49 -6.06 -2.82
C GLY A 4 3.68 -6.87 -4.10
N HIS A 5 2.80 -7.85 -4.34
CA HIS A 5 2.80 -8.61 -5.58
C HIS A 5 2.40 -7.72 -6.76
N MET A 6 1.35 -6.91 -6.60
CA MET A 6 0.83 -6.00 -7.62
C MET A 6 1.85 -4.91 -8.00
N ALA A 7 2.63 -4.39 -7.04
CA ALA A 7 3.70 -3.41 -7.28
C ALA A 7 4.91 -3.97 -8.06
N ARG A 8 5.07 -5.30 -8.12
CA ARG A 8 6.19 -6.00 -8.81
C ARG A 8 5.79 -6.57 -10.17
N GLU A 9 4.50 -6.54 -10.49
CA GLU A 9 3.99 -7.05 -11.76
C GLU A 9 4.55 -6.23 -12.93
N LYS A 10 5.23 -6.88 -13.87
CA LYS A 10 5.79 -6.22 -15.07
C LYS A 10 4.73 -5.84 -16.10
N GLN A 11 3.58 -6.51 -16.09
CA GLN A 11 2.47 -6.26 -17.00
C GLN A 11 1.69 -5.01 -16.55
N GLU A 12 1.39 -4.09 -17.47
CA GLU A 12 0.48 -2.96 -17.23
C GLU A 12 -0.96 -3.45 -17.14
N LYS A 13 -1.27 -4.17 -16.05
CA LYS A 13 -2.63 -4.51 -15.67
C LYS A 13 -3.22 -3.35 -14.87
N TRP A 14 -4.54 -3.17 -14.97
CA TRP A 14 -5.32 -2.24 -14.12
C TRP A 14 -4.91 -2.31 -12.65
N THR A 15 -4.54 -3.49 -12.18
CA THR A 15 -4.06 -3.77 -10.84
C THR A 15 -2.82 -2.95 -10.45
N ARG A 16 -1.86 -2.78 -11.36
CA ARG A 16 -0.65 -1.97 -11.14
C ARG A 16 -0.99 -0.49 -11.16
N LEU A 17 -1.81 -0.06 -12.12
CA LEU A 17 -2.28 1.33 -12.22
C LEU A 17 -3.01 1.75 -10.94
N VAL A 18 -3.94 0.93 -10.44
CA VAL A 18 -4.68 1.20 -9.19
C VAL A 18 -3.77 1.20 -7.95
N THR A 19 -2.71 0.39 -7.95
CA THR A 19 -1.74 0.33 -6.84
C THR A 19 -0.77 1.53 -6.85
N GLU A 20 -0.36 1.99 -8.04
CA GLU A 20 0.50 3.16 -8.22
C GLU A 20 -0.30 4.49 -8.19
N TRP A 21 -1.63 4.42 -8.37
CA TRP A 21 -2.49 5.60 -8.35
C TRP A 21 -2.56 6.19 -6.93
N CYS A 22 -1.79 7.25 -6.74
CA CYS A 22 -1.77 8.06 -5.52
C CYS A 22 -2.47 9.40 -5.84
N PRO A 23 -3.74 9.60 -5.46
CA PRO A 23 -4.42 10.87 -5.70
C PRO A 23 -3.78 11.98 -4.85
N LEU A 24 -3.09 12.91 -5.51
CA LEU A 24 -2.45 14.09 -4.89
C LEU A 24 -3.49 15.02 -4.24
N ASP A 25 -4.66 15.18 -4.88
CA ASP A 25 -5.77 15.96 -4.34
C ASP A 25 -6.65 15.11 -3.43
N GLY A 26 -6.24 14.98 -2.17
CA GLY A 26 -6.89 14.17 -1.14
C GLY A 26 -8.26 14.66 -0.66
N ARG A 27 -8.95 15.54 -1.39
CA ARG A 27 -10.27 16.06 -0.97
C ARG A 27 -11.33 14.98 -1.16
N ARG A 28 -12.05 14.63 -0.10
CA ARG A 28 -13.18 13.69 -0.14
C ARG A 28 -14.48 14.38 0.24
N SER A 29 -15.59 13.86 -0.31
CA SER A 29 -16.93 14.30 0.06
C SER A 29 -17.21 14.04 1.54
N ARG A 30 -18.03 14.92 2.14
CA ARG A 30 -18.48 14.76 3.54
C ARG A 30 -19.18 13.40 3.70
N GLY A 31 -18.85 12.67 4.76
CA GLY A 31 -19.46 11.39 5.11
C GLY A 31 -18.69 10.13 4.68
N ARG A 32 -17.64 10.23 3.85
CA ARG A 32 -16.76 9.07 3.60
C ARG A 32 -15.64 8.96 4.64
N PRO A 33 -15.24 7.73 5.03
CA PRO A 33 -14.08 7.53 5.90
C PRO A 33 -12.83 8.22 5.36
N THR A 34 -12.17 8.98 6.23
CA THR A 34 -10.91 9.67 5.93
C THR A 34 -9.80 8.66 5.60
N LYS A 35 -9.79 7.54 6.33
CA LYS A 35 -8.78 6.48 6.23
C LYS A 35 -8.86 5.74 4.88
N ARG A 36 -7.72 5.57 4.23
CA ARG A 36 -7.50 4.72 3.04
C ARG A 36 -6.79 3.44 3.45
N TRP A 37 -6.94 2.38 2.65
CA TRP A 37 -6.08 1.20 2.75
C TRP A 37 -4.58 1.57 2.63
N GLU A 38 -4.28 2.64 1.87
CA GLU A 38 -2.93 3.16 1.74
C GLU A 38 -2.41 3.77 3.05
N ASP A 39 -3.28 4.31 3.90
CA ASP A 39 -2.85 4.91 5.17
C ASP A 39 -2.34 3.85 6.14
N ASP A 40 -2.91 2.64 6.08
CA ASP A 40 -2.41 1.49 6.83
C ASP A 40 -1.02 1.06 6.35
N LEU A 41 -0.78 1.08 5.03
CA LEU A 41 0.54 0.82 4.46
C LEU A 41 1.54 1.94 4.77
N LYS A 42 1.13 3.21 4.68
CA LYS A 42 1.97 4.36 5.07
C LYS A 42 2.34 4.31 6.55
N GLY A 43 1.44 3.82 7.40
CA GLY A 43 1.69 3.63 8.82
C GLY A 43 2.75 2.58 9.15
N VAL A 44 2.98 1.60 8.28
CA VAL A 44 3.97 0.53 8.50
C VAL A 44 5.23 0.70 7.64
N ALA A 45 5.06 1.03 6.36
CA ALA A 45 6.13 1.11 5.35
C ALA A 45 6.53 2.54 4.98
N GLY A 46 5.84 3.56 5.53
CA GLY A 46 6.14 4.97 5.28
C GLY A 46 5.59 5.51 3.95
N PRO A 47 5.81 6.80 3.66
CA PRO A 47 5.28 7.47 2.46
C PRO A 47 5.86 6.91 1.15
N THR A 48 7.04 6.27 1.19
CA THR A 48 7.70 5.65 0.04
C THR A 48 7.42 4.15 -0.08
N TRP A 49 6.32 3.66 0.52
CA TRP A 49 5.96 2.24 0.55
C TRP A 49 5.97 1.58 -0.83
N SER A 50 5.60 2.30 -1.89
CA SER A 50 5.56 1.79 -3.26
C SER A 50 6.95 1.43 -3.80
N ARG A 51 8.01 2.11 -3.33
CA ARG A 51 9.40 1.80 -3.67
C ARG A 51 9.89 0.59 -2.87
N THR A 52 9.59 0.56 -1.58
CA THR A 52 9.92 -0.57 -0.69
C THR A 52 9.19 -1.86 -1.10
N ALA A 53 7.96 -1.74 -1.58
CA ALA A 53 7.15 -2.86 -2.09
C ALA A 53 7.77 -3.57 -3.29
N LYS A 54 8.66 -2.90 -4.05
CA LYS A 54 9.42 -3.50 -5.15
C LYS A 54 10.53 -4.43 -4.63
N ASN A 55 11.08 -4.17 -3.45
CA ASN A 55 12.02 -5.05 -2.79
C ASN A 55 11.26 -6.16 -2.05
N ARG A 56 11.33 -7.40 -2.57
CA ARG A 56 10.58 -8.54 -2.03
C ARG A 56 10.93 -8.85 -0.58
N THR A 57 12.20 -8.73 -0.22
CA THR A 57 12.73 -9.06 1.12
C THR A 57 12.24 -8.07 2.16
N GLU A 58 12.44 -6.78 1.90
CA GLU A 58 11.97 -5.70 2.77
C GLU A 58 10.45 -5.71 2.91
N TRP A 59 9.73 -5.93 1.80
CA TRP A 59 8.27 -5.99 1.84
C TRP A 59 7.74 -7.15 2.70
N LYS A 60 8.44 -8.29 2.71
CA LYS A 60 8.03 -9.44 3.51
C LYS A 60 8.15 -9.16 5.01
N THR A 61 9.23 -8.49 5.43
CA THR A 61 9.41 -8.07 6.84
C THR A 61 8.32 -7.10 7.28
N LEU A 62 7.96 -6.14 6.43
CA LEU A 62 6.87 -5.19 6.69
C LEU A 62 5.49 -5.87 6.74
N GLU A 63 5.31 -6.93 5.95
CA GLU A 63 4.10 -7.74 5.99
C GLU A 63 3.96 -8.49 7.32
N GLU A 64 5.03 -9.10 7.82
CA GLU A 64 5.04 -9.77 9.12
C GLU A 64 4.73 -8.77 10.25
N ALA A 65 5.33 -7.58 10.22
CA ALA A 65 5.02 -6.51 11.16
C ALA A 65 3.57 -6.01 11.08
N PHE A 66 3.02 -5.92 9.86
CA PHE A 66 1.62 -5.53 9.66
C PHE A 66 0.63 -6.56 10.20
N VAL A 67 0.90 -7.86 9.99
CA VAL A 67 0.06 -8.96 10.50
C VAL A 67 0.08 -9.01 12.02
N VAL A 68 1.26 -8.87 12.64
CA VAL A 68 1.39 -8.83 14.11
C VAL A 68 0.55 -7.69 14.71
N ARG A 69 0.59 -6.49 14.11
CA ARG A 69 -0.17 -5.32 14.55
C ARG A 69 -1.70 -5.42 14.37
N GLN A 70 -2.19 -6.38 13.59
CA GLN A 70 -3.64 -6.62 13.40
C GLN A 70 -4.19 -7.69 14.35
N VAL A 71 -3.32 -8.48 14.98
CA VAL A 71 -3.70 -9.56 15.89
C VAL A 71 -3.72 -9.07 17.35
N GLU A 72 -3.07 -7.95 17.66
CA GLU A 72 -3.19 -7.18 18.91
C GLU A 72 -4.45 -6.29 18.94
#